data_AF-C1P665-F1
#
_entry.id   AF-C1P665-F1
#
_cell.length_a   1.000
_cell.length_b   1.000
_cell.length_c   1.000
_cell.angle_alpha   90.00
_cell.angle_beta   90.00
_cell.angle_gamma   90.00
#
_symmetry.space_group_name_H-M   'P 1'
#
loop_
_entity.id
_entity.type
_entity.pdbx_description
1 polymer ?
#
loop_
_entity_poly.entity_id
_entity_poly.type
_entity_poly.pdbx_seq_one_letter_code
_entity_poly.pdbx_strand_id
1 'polypeptide(L)'
;MSPSAFLLLTITIFVSIPIVYSYPSPLFCSLCTNLFEQALVADLEDLPKFLEQTSTELCSNFPLPIDVTRQCTDYLSPFFSNIVQFLKSGSSPESACAHVGIC
;
A
#
# COMPACT_ATOMS: atom_id res chain seq x y z
N MET A 1 53.22 -19.91 -10.52
CA MET A 1 52.26 -19.05 -9.81
C MET A 1 51.03 -18.96 -10.67
N SER A 2 49.94 -19.60 -10.26
CA SER A 2 48.92 -20.13 -11.16
C SER A 2 47.85 -19.10 -11.58
N PRO A 3 47.48 -19.03 -12.87
CA PRO A 3 46.43 -18.15 -13.39
C PRO A 3 45.06 -18.83 -13.27
N SER A 4 44.32 -18.52 -12.20
CA SER A 4 42.95 -19.01 -11.98
C SER A 4 41.88 -17.93 -12.21
N ALA A 5 42.22 -16.83 -12.91
CA ALA A 5 41.39 -15.63 -13.01
C ALA A 5 40.46 -15.55 -14.24
N PHE A 6 40.36 -16.59 -15.08
CA PHE A 6 39.60 -16.54 -16.34
C PHE A 6 38.29 -17.33 -16.35
N LEU A 7 37.75 -17.71 -15.18
CA LEU A 7 36.50 -18.48 -15.08
C LEU A 7 35.34 -17.69 -14.46
N LEU A 8 35.25 -16.41 -14.82
CA LEU A 8 34.04 -15.61 -14.75
C LEU A 8 33.74 -15.22 -16.20
N LEU A 9 32.57 -15.55 -16.80
CA LEU A 9 31.89 -14.67 -17.80
C LEU A 9 30.64 -15.17 -18.57
N THR A 10 29.94 -16.28 -18.26
CA THR A 10 28.70 -16.57 -19.06
C THR A 10 27.43 -16.93 -18.30
N ILE A 11 27.40 -16.85 -16.97
CA ILE A 11 26.12 -16.89 -16.24
C ILE A 11 25.90 -15.52 -15.60
N THR A 12 25.48 -14.57 -16.43
CA THR A 12 24.82 -13.35 -15.96
C THR A 12 23.51 -13.76 -15.30
N ILE A 13 23.59 -14.16 -14.05
CA ILE A 13 22.47 -14.44 -13.17
C ILE A 13 21.70 -13.13 -13.01
N PHE A 14 20.57 -13.03 -13.73
CA PHE A 14 19.52 -12.02 -13.65
C PHE A 14 18.81 -12.06 -12.27
N VAL A 15 19.56 -11.89 -11.18
CA VAL A 15 18.98 -11.86 -9.82
C VAL A 15 19.59 -10.69 -9.04
N SER A 16 19.41 -9.49 -9.57
CA SER A 16 19.67 -8.24 -8.82
C SER A 16 18.47 -7.30 -8.76
N ILE A 17 17.28 -7.77 -9.13
CA ILE A 17 16.02 -7.10 -8.76
C ILE A 17 15.11 -8.09 -8.02
N PRO A 18 15.40 -8.44 -6.76
CA PRO A 18 14.27 -8.79 -5.91
C PRO A 18 14.37 -8.15 -4.53
N ILE A 19 13.21 -7.77 -3.99
CA ILE A 19 12.90 -7.40 -2.59
C ILE A 19 12.73 -5.90 -2.31
N VAL A 20 13.40 -4.96 -2.97
CA VAL A 20 13.24 -3.51 -2.58
C VAL A 20 11.82 -2.98 -2.83
N TYR A 21 11.11 -3.52 -3.82
CA TYR A 21 9.73 -3.08 -4.14
C TYR A 21 8.64 -3.79 -3.34
N SER A 22 8.97 -4.76 -2.48
CA SER A 22 7.98 -5.55 -1.74
C SER A 22 7.90 -5.20 -0.26
N TYR A 23 8.64 -4.19 0.21
CA TYR A 23 8.44 -3.71 1.58
C TYR A 23 7.27 -2.73 1.58
N PRO A 24 6.13 -3.07 2.23
CA PRO A 24 5.04 -2.11 2.40
C PRO A 24 5.62 -0.86 3.07
N SER A 25 5.64 0.23 2.32
CA SER A 25 6.14 1.50 2.84
C SER A 25 5.27 1.88 4.05
N PRO A 26 5.87 2.16 5.22
CA PRO A 26 5.12 2.41 6.47
C PRO A 26 4.12 3.57 6.33
N LEU A 27 4.38 4.48 5.40
CA LEU A 27 3.49 5.56 5.02
C LEU A 27 2.16 5.06 4.45
N PHE A 28 2.18 4.12 3.51
CA PHE A 28 0.94 3.59 2.91
C PHE A 28 0.18 2.72 3.90
N CYS A 29 0.89 1.97 4.75
CA CYS A 29 0.28 1.28 5.87
C CYS A 29 -0.50 2.25 6.75
N SER A 30 0.10 3.38 7.14
CA SER A 30 -0.56 4.43 7.92
C SER A 30 -1.75 5.07 7.20
N LEU A 31 -1.66 5.31 5.89
CA LEU A 31 -2.79 5.84 5.11
C LEU A 31 -3.96 4.86 5.13
N CYS A 32 -3.70 3.58 4.92
CA CYS A 32 -4.72 2.54 4.96
C CYS A 32 -5.36 2.46 6.35
N THR A 33 -4.57 2.42 7.42
CA THR A 33 -5.11 2.31 8.78
C THR A 33 -5.93 3.54 9.15
N ASN A 34 -5.45 4.75 8.84
CA ASN A 34 -6.20 5.99 9.07
C ASN A 34 -7.50 6.05 8.27
N LEU A 35 -7.50 5.59 7.02
CA LEU A 35 -8.72 5.51 6.21
C LEU A 35 -9.73 4.54 6.83
N PHE A 36 -9.26 3.37 7.29
CA PHE A 36 -10.10 2.37 7.93
C PHE A 36 -10.67 2.86 9.26
N GLU A 37 -9.85 3.52 10.09
CA GLU A 37 -10.28 4.08 11.37
C GLU A 37 -11.39 5.11 11.20
N GLN A 38 -11.25 6.00 10.21
CA GLN A 38 -12.28 6.97 9.89
C GLN A 38 -13.55 6.30 9.34
N ALA A 39 -13.40 5.18 8.63
CA ALA A 39 -14.52 4.41 8.10
C ALA A 39 -15.31 3.66 9.20
N LEU A 40 -14.72 3.37 10.37
CA LEU A 40 -15.41 2.74 11.51
C LEU A 40 -16.55 3.59 12.06
N VAL A 41 -16.47 4.91 11.91
CA VAL A 41 -17.47 5.86 12.43
C VAL A 41 -18.33 6.48 11.34
N ALA A 42 -18.17 6.03 10.08
CA ALA A 42 -18.92 6.53 8.94
C ALA A 42 -20.24 5.75 8.74
N ASP A 43 -21.23 6.42 8.15
CA ASP A 43 -22.49 5.80 7.75
C ASP A 43 -22.28 4.79 6.62
N LEU A 44 -22.79 3.56 6.78
CA LEU A 44 -22.59 2.47 5.83
C LEU A 44 -23.21 2.74 4.45
N GLU A 45 -24.28 3.54 4.38
CA GLU A 45 -24.96 3.88 3.11
C GLU A 45 -24.09 4.77 2.22
N ASP A 46 -23.32 5.69 2.82
CA ASP A 46 -22.43 6.61 2.11
C ASP A 46 -20.97 6.14 2.10
N LEU A 47 -20.70 4.97 2.66
CA LEU A 47 -19.34 4.47 2.89
C LEU A 47 -18.45 4.45 1.64
N PRO A 48 -18.88 4.00 0.44
CA PRO A 48 -18.03 4.03 -0.74
C PRO A 48 -17.56 5.44 -1.11
N LYS A 49 -18.48 6.42 -1.03
CA LYS A 49 -18.19 7.82 -1.30
C LYS A 49 -17.29 8.41 -0.22
N PHE A 50 -17.56 8.09 1.03
CA PHE A 50 -16.71 8.48 2.16
C PHE A 50 -15.27 8.02 1.93
N LEU A 51 -15.05 6.75 1.58
CA LEU A 51 -13.71 6.20 1.36
C LEU A 51 -12.97 6.91 0.22
N GLU A 52 -13.65 7.23 -0.88
CA GLU A 52 -13.06 7.98 -2.01
C GLU A 52 -12.64 9.40 -1.59
N GLN A 53 -13.50 10.10 -0.85
CA GLN A 53 -13.22 11.47 -0.41
C GLN A 53 -12.11 11.48 0.64
N THR A 54 -12.22 10.66 1.68
CA THR A 54 -11.24 10.59 2.77
C THR A 54 -9.87 10.13 2.27
N SER A 55 -9.81 9.14 1.37
CA SER A 55 -8.53 8.73 0.78
C SER A 55 -7.88 9.86 -0.02
N THR A 56 -8.66 10.61 -0.81
CA THR A 56 -8.17 11.77 -1.56
C THR A 56 -7.63 12.85 -0.62
N GLU A 57 -8.33 13.14 0.48
CA GLU A 57 -7.87 14.09 1.49
C GLU A 57 -6.56 13.62 2.15
N LEU A 58 -6.49 12.35 2.58
CA LEU A 58 -5.28 11.76 3.15
C LEU A 58 -4.10 11.80 2.16
N CYS A 59 -4.36 11.49 0.90
CA CYS A 59 -3.37 11.49 -0.18
C CYS A 59 -2.92 12.91 -0.59
N SER A 60 -3.79 13.93 -0.47
CA SER A 60 -3.44 15.33 -0.75
C SER A 60 -2.53 15.95 0.31
N ASN A 61 -2.62 15.45 1.54
CA ASN A 61 -1.77 15.86 2.65
C ASN A 61 -0.44 15.06 2.68
N PHE A 62 -0.19 14.24 1.66
CA PHE A 62 1.00 13.42 1.59
C PHE A 62 2.25 14.30 1.37
N PRO A 63 3.27 14.23 2.23
CA PRO A 63 4.38 15.19 2.27
C PRO A 63 5.43 14.90 1.18
N LEU A 64 5.05 15.05 -0.08
CA LEU A 64 5.94 14.93 -1.22
C LEU A 64 6.06 16.26 -1.99
N PRO A 65 7.23 16.53 -2.62
CA PRO A 65 7.44 17.76 -3.38
C PRO A 65 6.64 17.81 -4.68
N ILE A 66 6.10 16.67 -5.10
CA ILE A 66 5.23 16.52 -6.27
C ILE A 66 3.85 16.11 -5.78
N ASP A 67 2.80 16.64 -6.43
CA ASP A 67 1.44 16.18 -6.18
C ASP A 67 1.29 14.74 -6.68
N VAL A 68 1.10 13.83 -5.73
CA VAL A 68 0.86 12.40 -6.00
C VAL A 68 -0.55 11.97 -5.63
N THR A 69 -1.45 12.93 -5.34
CA THR A 69 -2.76 12.65 -4.76
C THR A 69 -3.48 11.56 -5.54
N ARG A 70 -3.50 11.69 -6.87
CA ARG A 70 -4.14 10.71 -7.75
C ARG A 70 -3.48 9.34 -7.69
N GLN A 71 -2.15 9.25 -7.75
CA GLN A 71 -1.48 7.94 -7.71
C GLN A 71 -1.69 7.24 -6.36
N CYS A 72 -1.72 8.01 -5.28
CA CYS A 72 -2.01 7.52 -3.94
C CYS A 72 -3.47 7.04 -3.82
N THR A 73 -4.45 7.84 -4.26
CA THR A 73 -5.86 7.44 -4.26
C THR A 73 -6.11 6.23 -5.16
N ASP A 74 -5.53 6.20 -6.36
CA ASP A 74 -5.66 5.09 -7.30
C ASP A 74 -5.07 3.81 -6.70
N TYR A 75 -3.94 3.91 -5.97
CA TYR A 75 -3.36 2.80 -5.24
C TYR A 75 -4.29 2.27 -4.13
N LEU A 76 -5.00 3.17 -3.42
CA LEU A 76 -5.92 2.78 -2.34
C LEU A 76 -7.29 2.27 -2.83
N SER A 77 -7.71 2.71 -4.02
CA SER A 77 -9.06 2.46 -4.56
C SER A 77 -9.50 0.98 -4.61
N PRO A 78 -8.63 0.00 -4.93
CA PRO A 78 -9.03 -1.40 -4.94
C PRO A 78 -9.42 -1.90 -3.54
N PHE A 79 -8.91 -1.26 -2.49
CA PHE A 79 -9.11 -1.69 -1.11
C PHE A 79 -10.43 -1.19 -0.54
N PHE A 80 -11.09 -0.20 -1.13
CA PHE A 80 -12.34 0.34 -0.57
C PHE A 80 -13.40 -0.75 -0.41
N SER A 81 -13.52 -1.65 -1.40
CA SER A 81 -14.41 -2.81 -1.32
C SER A 81 -14.04 -3.76 -0.17
N ASN A 82 -12.74 -3.98 0.05
CA ASN A 82 -12.25 -4.79 1.16
C ASN A 82 -12.54 -4.13 2.51
N ILE A 83 -12.38 -2.82 2.63
CA ILE A 83 -12.70 -2.06 3.86
C ILE A 83 -14.17 -2.31 4.24
N VAL A 84 -15.11 -2.19 3.29
CA VAL A 84 -16.53 -2.47 3.56
C VAL A 84 -16.74 -3.87 4.13
N GLN A 85 -16.06 -4.87 3.60
CA GLN A 85 -16.19 -6.26 4.05
C GLN A 85 -15.55 -6.48 5.43
N PHE A 86 -14.39 -5.89 5.66
CA PHE A 86 -13.67 -5.99 6.93
C PHE A 86 -14.37 -5.25 8.07
N LEU A 87 -15.02 -4.13 7.79
CA LEU A 87 -15.87 -3.45 8.76
C LEU A 87 -17.04 -4.35 9.19
N LYS A 88 -17.67 -5.07 8.26
CA LYS A 88 -18.74 -6.03 8.58
C LYS A 88 -18.26 -7.21 9.40
N SER A 89 -17.02 -7.67 9.20
CA SER A 89 -16.44 -8.74 10.02
C SER A 89 -15.85 -8.27 11.35
N GLY A 90 -15.83 -6.95 11.61
CA GLY A 90 -15.23 -6.39 12.82
C GLY A 90 -13.71 -6.53 12.87
N SER A 91 -13.05 -6.54 11.70
CA SER A 91 -11.58 -6.59 11.62
C SER A 91 -10.97 -5.28 12.12
N SER A 92 -9.79 -5.36 12.76
CA SER A 92 -9.03 -4.16 13.11
C SER A 92 -8.40 -3.50 11.87
N PRO A 93 -8.11 -2.19 11.92
CA PRO A 93 -7.43 -1.48 10.84
C PRO A 93 -6.13 -2.15 10.40
N GLU A 94 -5.29 -2.56 11.35
CA GLU A 94 -3.98 -3.16 11.05
C GLU A 94 -4.14 -4.52 10.38
N SER A 95 -5.06 -5.34 10.88
CA SER A 95 -5.34 -6.66 10.31
C SER A 95 -5.91 -6.54 8.90
N ALA A 96 -6.84 -5.61 8.68
CA ALA A 96 -7.42 -5.34 7.37
C ALA A 96 -6.36 -4.89 6.36
N CYS A 97 -5.51 -3.93 6.74
CA CYS A 97 -4.46 -3.39 5.88
C CYS A 97 -3.32 -4.38 5.62
N ALA A 98 -3.00 -5.24 6.59
CA ALA A 98 -2.06 -6.34 6.40
C ALA A 98 -2.60 -7.41 5.46
N HIS A 99 -3.90 -7.71 5.54
CA HIS A 99 -4.52 -8.71 4.69
C HIS A 99 -4.47 -8.35 3.20
N VAL A 100 -4.47 -7.04 2.89
CA VAL A 100 -4.37 -6.55 1.50
C VAL A 100 -2.92 -6.23 1.09
N GLY A 101 -1.93 -6.48 1.96
CA GLY A 101 -0.50 -6.33 1.65
C GLY A 101 0.01 -4.89 1.61
N ILE A 102 -0.70 -3.95 2.22
CA ILE A 102 -0.25 -2.55 2.37
C ILE A 102 0.50 -2.37 3.68
N CYS A 103 0.17 -3.20 4.66
CA CYS A 103 1.01 -3.62 5.77
C CYS A 103 1.33 -5.13 5.54
#